data_AF-A0AAU6KUT3-F1
#
_entry.id   AF-A0AAU6KUT3-F1
#
_cell.length_a   1.000
_cell.length_b   1.000
_cell.length_c   1.000
_cell.angle_alpha   90.00
_cell.angle_beta   90.00
_cell.angle_gamma   90.00
#
_symmetry.space_group_name_H-M   'P 1'
#
loop_
_entity.id
_entity.type
_entity.pdbx_description
1 polymer ?
#
loop_
_entity_poly.entity_id
_entity_poly.type
_entity_poly.pdbx_seq_one_letter_code
_entity_poly.pdbx_strand_id
1 'polypeptide(L)'
;MTYIDPESRAKAKAHGHPYASEEIIAAGYDLAGRVCQELQLAGLPAYVERPGVPKQPGVWVEVDSQGEYAGGLYVRWNAPELGEAGMRAVAERQDPAAPEWKRYAEVVLLMQTALIGILRLAGFSVVQAEEVDDLAEGDAYVHADTPSPS
;
A
#
# COMPACT_ATOMS: atom_id res chain seq x y z
N MET A 1 -5.31 -21.27 -4.19
CA MET A 1 -5.02 -20.21 -5.18
C MET A 1 -3.60 -19.76 -4.89
N THR A 2 -2.72 -19.70 -5.90
CA THR A 2 -1.32 -19.30 -5.68
C THR A 2 -1.22 -17.81 -6.00
N TYR A 3 -0.88 -16.99 -5.02
CA TYR A 3 -0.84 -15.53 -5.20
C TYR A 3 0.47 -15.06 -5.82
N ILE A 4 1.53 -15.82 -5.62
CA ILE A 4 2.86 -15.55 -6.16
C ILE A 4 3.20 -16.62 -7.20
N ASP A 5 3.68 -16.18 -8.36
CA ASP A 5 4.20 -17.07 -9.40
C ASP A 5 5.33 -17.96 -8.83
N PRO A 6 5.29 -19.30 -9.06
CA PRO A 6 6.32 -20.22 -8.57
C PRO A 6 7.76 -19.87 -8.99
N GLU A 7 7.97 -19.33 -10.20
CA GLU A 7 9.30 -18.92 -10.65
C GLU A 7 9.83 -17.71 -9.86
N SER A 8 8.97 -16.72 -9.64
CA SER A 8 9.24 -15.55 -8.82
C SER A 8 9.55 -15.95 -7.39
N ARG A 9 8.80 -16.91 -6.83
CA ARG A 9 9.06 -17.47 -5.50
C ARG A 9 10.42 -18.14 -5.40
N ALA A 10 10.79 -18.95 -6.40
CA ALA A 10 12.10 -19.60 -6.45
C ALA A 10 13.25 -18.59 -6.57
N LYS A 11 13.10 -17.58 -7.43
CA LYS A 11 14.08 -16.49 -7.60
C LYS A 11 14.27 -15.69 -6.32
N ALA A 12 13.20 -15.28 -5.65
CA ALA A 12 13.29 -14.46 -4.45
C ALA A 12 13.99 -15.22 -3.29
N LYS A 13 13.68 -16.52 -3.14
CA LYS A 13 14.38 -17.41 -2.21
C LYS A 13 15.89 -17.49 -2.50
N ALA A 14 16.28 -17.57 -3.77
CA ALA A 14 17.70 -17.63 -4.16
C ALA A 14 18.46 -16.32 -3.86
N HIS A 15 17.77 -15.18 -3.85
CA HIS A 15 18.35 -13.88 -3.53
C HIS A 15 18.25 -13.51 -2.04
N GLY A 16 17.79 -14.42 -1.17
CA GLY A 16 17.72 -14.19 0.28
C GLY A 16 16.47 -13.43 0.75
N HIS A 17 15.49 -13.21 -0.13
CA HIS A 17 14.23 -12.52 0.17
C HIS A 17 13.05 -13.48 -0.04
N PRO A 18 12.88 -14.52 0.80
CA PRO A 18 11.82 -15.49 0.58
C PRO A 18 10.44 -14.86 0.81
N TYR A 19 9.49 -15.17 -0.07
CA TYR A 19 8.08 -14.92 0.18
C TYR A 19 7.56 -15.74 1.36
N ALA A 20 6.61 -15.18 2.10
CA ALA A 20 5.90 -15.87 3.16
C ALA A 20 5.09 -17.07 2.62
N SER A 21 4.57 -17.89 3.54
CA SER A 21 3.71 -19.02 3.17
C SER A 21 2.47 -18.56 2.41
N GLU A 22 1.90 -19.43 1.57
CA GLU A 22 0.64 -19.12 0.88
C GLU A 22 -0.50 -18.82 1.86
N GLU A 23 -0.46 -19.40 3.07
CA GLU A 23 -1.44 -19.13 4.13
C GLU A 23 -1.35 -17.68 4.64
N ILE A 24 -0.14 -17.20 4.93
CA ILE A 24 0.08 -15.80 5.36
C ILE A 24 -0.35 -14.83 4.25
N ILE A 25 0.01 -15.13 3.00
CA ILE A 25 -0.35 -14.28 1.87
C ILE A 25 -1.86 -14.28 1.65
N ALA A 26 -2.52 -15.44 1.69
CA ALA A 26 -3.97 -15.54 1.58
C ALA A 26 -4.69 -14.73 2.67
N ALA A 27 -4.23 -14.84 3.93
CA ALA A 27 -4.76 -14.05 5.04
C ALA A 27 -4.57 -12.54 4.82
N GLY A 28 -3.44 -12.13 4.23
CA GLY A 28 -3.19 -10.75 3.81
C GLY A 28 -4.20 -10.28 2.75
N TYR A 29 -4.51 -11.09 1.75
CA TYR A 29 -5.54 -10.75 0.76
C TYR A 29 -6.96 -10.67 1.36
N ASP A 30 -7.29 -11.51 2.34
CA ASP A 30 -8.56 -11.43 3.06
C ASP A 30 -8.64 -10.15 3.91
N LEU A 31 -7.53 -9.75 4.55
CA LEU A 31 -7.39 -8.46 5.24
C LEU A 31 -7.54 -7.29 4.25
N ALA A 32 -6.89 -7.36 3.08
CA ALA A 32 -6.99 -6.33 2.04
C ALA A 32 -8.43 -6.13 1.55
N GLY A 33 -9.20 -7.21 1.44
CA GLY A 33 -10.62 -7.17 1.12
C GLY A 33 -11.44 -6.40 2.17
N ARG A 34 -11.21 -6.67 3.46
CA ARG A 34 -11.88 -5.95 4.56
C ARG A 34 -11.49 -4.47 4.60
N VAL A 35 -10.21 -4.15 4.44
CA VAL A 35 -9.71 -2.77 4.37
C VAL A 35 -10.38 -2.01 3.21
N CYS A 36 -10.44 -2.61 2.02
CA CYS A 36 -11.11 -1.99 0.87
C CYS A 36 -12.60 -1.77 1.14
N GLN A 37 -13.29 -2.72 1.77
CA GLN A 37 -14.71 -2.57 2.11
C GLN A 37 -14.96 -1.39 3.04
N GLU A 38 -14.17 -1.25 4.11
CA GLU A 38 -14.32 -0.15 5.07
C GLU A 38 -14.01 1.22 4.44
N LEU A 39 -12.98 1.31 3.59
CA LEU A 39 -12.69 2.53 2.84
C LEU A 39 -13.83 2.91 1.89
N GLN A 40 -14.42 1.93 1.20
CA GLN A 40 -15.58 2.14 0.33
C GLN A 40 -16.81 2.59 1.12
N LEU A 41 -17.04 2.03 2.33
CA LEU A 41 -18.10 2.49 3.23
C LEU A 41 -17.89 3.93 3.71
N ALA A 42 -16.63 4.35 3.89
CA ALA A 42 -16.27 5.74 4.16
C ALA A 42 -16.36 6.66 2.92
N GLY A 43 -16.74 6.13 1.76
CA GLY A 43 -16.91 6.88 0.52
C GLY A 43 -15.64 7.05 -0.31
N LEU A 44 -14.57 6.33 0.01
CA LEU A 44 -13.31 6.35 -0.74
C LEU A 44 -13.27 5.19 -1.75
N PRO A 45 -13.05 5.44 -3.05
CA PRO A 45 -12.77 4.38 -4.00
C PRO A 45 -11.53 3.62 -3.54
N ALA A 46 -11.62 2.30 -3.38
CA ALA A 46 -10.52 1.47 -2.93
C ALA A 46 -10.47 0.15 -3.69
N TYR A 47 -9.27 -0.35 -3.96
CA TYR A 47 -9.05 -1.62 -4.64
C TYR A 47 -7.77 -2.30 -4.16
N VAL A 48 -7.77 -3.64 -4.19
CA VAL A 48 -6.58 -4.45 -3.97
C VAL A 48 -5.74 -4.49 -5.25
N GLU A 49 -4.44 -4.23 -5.12
CA GLU A 49 -3.53 -4.33 -6.26
C GLU A 49 -3.37 -5.75 -6.73
N ARG A 50 -3.26 -5.85 -8.06
CA ARG A 50 -3.09 -7.11 -8.75
C ARG A 50 -2.09 -6.90 -9.86
N PRO A 51 -1.14 -7.83 -10.03
CA PRO A 51 -0.22 -7.80 -11.14
C PRO A 51 -0.94 -7.67 -12.49
N GLY A 52 -0.50 -6.72 -13.31
CA GLY A 52 -1.02 -6.51 -14.67
C GLY A 52 -2.33 -5.71 -14.75
N VAL A 53 -2.91 -5.27 -13.63
CA VAL A 53 -4.07 -4.37 -13.63
C VAL A 53 -3.58 -2.91 -13.57
N PRO A 54 -4.01 -2.03 -14.49
CA PRO A 54 -3.67 -0.62 -14.42
C PRO A 54 -4.18 0.02 -13.12
N LYS A 55 -3.34 0.86 -12.52
CA LYS A 55 -3.68 1.62 -11.31
C LYS A 55 -4.82 2.60 -11.63
N GLN A 56 -5.81 2.68 -10.74
CA GLN A 56 -6.99 3.53 -10.88
C GLN A 56 -6.94 4.66 -9.83
N PRO A 57 -7.58 5.81 -10.08
CA PRO A 57 -7.71 6.83 -9.05
C PRO A 57 -8.40 6.28 -7.79
N GLY A 58 -7.86 6.57 -6.60
CA GLY A 58 -8.40 6.10 -5.33
C GLY A 58 -7.34 5.50 -4.41
N VAL A 59 -7.78 4.70 -3.44
CA VAL A 59 -6.91 3.99 -2.52
C VAL A 59 -6.50 2.65 -3.11
N TRP A 60 -5.21 2.41 -3.18
CA TRP A 60 -4.61 1.14 -3.55
C TRP A 60 -4.13 0.45 -2.27
N VAL A 61 -4.56 -0.81 -2.08
CA VAL A 61 -4.06 -1.72 -1.04
C VAL A 61 -3.15 -2.80 -1.64
N GLU A 62 -1.90 -2.89 -1.19
CA GLU A 62 -0.91 -3.91 -1.55
C GLU A 62 -0.67 -4.85 -0.37
N VAL A 63 -0.57 -6.16 -0.64
CA VAL A 63 -0.21 -7.15 0.39
C VAL A 63 1.30 -7.25 0.47
N ASP A 64 1.85 -6.99 1.66
CA ASP A 64 3.25 -7.28 1.94
C ASP A 64 3.45 -8.79 1.97
N SER A 65 4.20 -9.31 1.02
CA SER A 65 4.34 -10.75 0.79
C SER A 65 5.69 -11.31 1.22
N GLN A 66 6.59 -10.46 1.75
CA GLN A 66 7.96 -10.80 2.09
C GLN A 66 8.36 -10.21 3.45
N GLY A 67 9.48 -10.67 4.00
CA GLY A 67 10.04 -10.10 5.21
C GLY A 67 9.28 -10.43 6.51
N GLU A 68 9.64 -9.72 7.57
CA GLU A 68 9.14 -9.98 8.93
C GLU A 68 7.69 -9.52 9.13
N TYR A 69 7.19 -8.60 8.30
CA TYR A 69 5.84 -8.05 8.37
C TYR A 69 4.88 -8.67 7.34
N ALA A 70 5.29 -9.75 6.67
CA ALA A 70 4.48 -10.40 5.65
C ALA A 70 3.06 -10.73 6.15
N GLY A 71 2.08 -10.48 5.28
CA GLY A 71 0.64 -10.55 5.58
C GLY A 71 0.03 -9.20 5.97
N GLY A 72 0.85 -8.19 6.28
CA GLY A 72 0.40 -6.81 6.43
C GLY A 72 0.14 -6.13 5.08
N LEU A 73 -0.26 -4.87 5.12
CA LEU A 73 -0.69 -4.12 3.93
C LEU A 73 -0.05 -2.74 3.84
N TYR A 74 0.39 -2.38 2.64
CA TYR A 74 0.62 -0.99 2.28
C TYR A 74 -0.67 -0.41 1.70
N VAL A 75 -1.10 0.74 2.23
CA VAL A 75 -2.31 1.44 1.81
C VAL A 75 -1.93 2.83 1.34
N ARG A 76 -2.09 3.08 0.04
CA ARG A 76 -1.60 4.28 -0.65
C ARG A 76 -2.72 5.03 -1.35
N TRP A 77 -2.67 6.35 -1.28
CA TRP A 77 -3.49 7.20 -2.15
C TRP A 77 -2.89 7.31 -3.55
N ASN A 78 -3.66 6.94 -4.57
CA ASN A 78 -3.28 7.04 -5.96
C ASN A 78 -4.07 8.14 -6.68
N ALA A 79 -3.38 9.23 -7.01
CA ALA A 79 -3.90 10.32 -7.84
C ALA A 79 -3.02 10.48 -9.10
N PRO A 80 -3.20 9.61 -10.11
CA PRO A 80 -2.26 9.50 -11.22
C PRO A 80 -2.10 10.80 -11.99
N GLU A 81 -3.20 11.52 -12.26
CA GLU A 81 -3.16 12.81 -12.97
C GLU A 81 -2.37 13.88 -12.20
N LEU A 82 -2.50 13.92 -10.87
CA LEU A 82 -1.77 14.86 -10.03
C LEU A 82 -0.28 14.50 -9.96
N GLY A 83 0.03 13.20 -9.83
CA GLY A 83 1.41 12.71 -9.84
C GLY A 83 2.10 12.96 -11.18
N GLU A 84 1.41 12.71 -12.30
CA GLU A 84 1.91 12.98 -13.65
C GLU A 84 2.16 14.48 -13.88
N ALA A 85 1.27 15.35 -13.41
CA ALA A 85 1.47 16.80 -13.49
C ALA A 85 2.70 17.23 -12.67
N GLY A 86 2.88 16.68 -11.47
CA GLY A 86 4.05 16.92 -10.63
C GLY A 86 5.36 16.47 -11.30
N MET A 87 5.41 15.22 -11.78
CA MET A 87 6.58 14.66 -12.46
C MET A 87 6.93 15.45 -13.73
N ARG A 88 5.93 15.85 -14.51
CA ARG A 88 6.12 16.67 -15.71
C ARG A 88 6.74 18.03 -15.37
N ALA A 89 6.24 18.71 -14.34
CA ALA A 89 6.77 19.99 -13.92
C ALA A 89 8.23 19.89 -13.45
N VAL A 90 8.57 18.85 -12.69
CA VAL A 90 9.97 18.58 -12.27
C VAL A 90 10.86 18.38 -13.49
N ALA A 91 10.44 17.57 -14.45
CA ALA A 91 11.22 17.26 -15.64
C ALA A 91 11.42 18.48 -16.55
N GLU A 92 10.35 19.24 -16.82
CA GLU A 92 10.39 20.41 -17.69
C GLU A 92 11.21 21.56 -17.09
N ARG A 93 11.17 21.73 -15.76
CA ARG A 93 11.89 22.81 -15.07
C ARG A 93 13.28 22.41 -14.56
N GLN A 94 13.58 21.11 -14.55
CA GLN A 94 14.76 20.54 -13.89
C GLN A 94 14.86 20.95 -12.42
N ASP A 95 13.70 21.08 -11.76
CA ASP A 95 13.58 21.54 -10.38
C ASP A 95 12.83 20.50 -9.54
N PRO A 96 13.51 19.76 -8.64
CA PRO A 96 12.85 18.81 -7.76
C PRO A 96 11.90 19.48 -6.74
N ALA A 97 11.99 20.79 -6.55
CA ALA A 97 11.11 21.58 -5.69
C ALA A 97 9.94 22.23 -6.44
N ALA A 98 9.64 21.78 -7.67
CA ALA A 98 8.53 22.30 -8.46
C ALA A 98 7.21 22.34 -7.64
N PRO A 99 6.47 23.46 -7.62
CA PRO A 99 5.23 23.61 -6.85
C PRO A 99 4.19 22.50 -7.08
N GLU A 100 4.11 21.96 -8.29
CA GLU A 100 3.19 20.88 -8.65
C GLU A 100 3.57 19.55 -7.97
N TRP A 101 4.87 19.27 -7.86
CA TRP A 101 5.37 18.12 -7.12
C TRP A 101 5.14 18.28 -5.62
N LYS A 102 5.41 19.48 -5.09
CA LYS A 102 5.12 19.81 -3.69
C LYS A 102 3.64 19.64 -3.36
N ARG A 103 2.74 20.13 -4.23
CA ARG A 103 1.29 19.96 -4.09
C ARG A 103 0.89 18.49 -4.12
N TYR A 104 1.46 17.69 -5.01
CA TYR A 104 1.22 16.24 -5.03
C TYR A 104 1.60 15.60 -3.69
N ALA A 105 2.82 15.87 -3.20
CA ALA A 105 3.30 15.32 -1.93
C ALA A 105 2.42 15.73 -0.74
N GLU A 106 2.04 17.01 -0.65
CA GLU A 106 1.14 17.51 0.41
C GLU A 106 -0.24 16.80 0.38
N VAL A 107 -0.80 16.57 -0.81
CA VAL A 107 -2.06 15.81 -0.95
C VAL A 107 -1.87 14.37 -0.49
N VAL A 108 -0.76 13.71 -0.84
CA VAL A 108 -0.48 12.34 -0.41
C VAL A 108 -0.40 12.26 1.12
N LEU A 109 0.30 13.17 1.79
CA LEU A 109 0.40 13.20 3.27
C LEU A 109 -0.94 13.48 3.97
N LEU A 110 -1.76 14.37 3.41
CA LEU A 110 -3.10 14.61 3.92
C LEU A 110 -3.98 13.35 3.80
N MET A 111 -3.88 12.66 2.67
CA MET A 111 -4.62 11.43 2.45
C MET A 111 -4.10 10.29 3.33
N GLN A 112 -2.79 10.16 3.53
CA GLN A 112 -2.19 9.21 4.50
C GLN A 112 -2.81 9.40 5.89
N THR A 113 -2.84 10.65 6.37
CA THR A 113 -3.43 10.99 7.68
C THR A 113 -4.90 10.60 7.75
N ALA A 114 -5.67 10.90 6.71
CA ALA A 114 -7.09 10.56 6.63
C ALA A 114 -7.31 9.04 6.62
N LEU A 115 -6.53 8.30 5.82
CA LEU A 115 -6.59 6.84 5.70
C LEU A 115 -6.29 6.17 7.05
N ILE A 116 -5.24 6.59 7.74
CA ILE A 116 -4.91 6.11 9.09
C ILE A 116 -6.09 6.34 10.04
N GLY A 117 -6.66 7.54 10.04
CA GLY A 117 -7.80 7.89 10.89
C GLY A 117 -9.03 7.00 10.62
N ILE A 118 -9.42 6.85 9.36
CA ILE A 118 -10.57 6.04 8.94
C ILE A 118 -10.37 4.57 9.33
N LEU A 119 -9.20 4.00 9.02
CA LEU A 119 -8.95 2.59 9.28
C LEU A 119 -8.84 2.29 10.78
N ARG A 120 -8.28 3.20 11.58
CA ARG A 120 -8.30 3.07 13.04
C ARG A 120 -9.72 3.13 13.61
N LEU A 121 -10.59 3.98 13.06
CA LEU A 121 -12.01 4.01 13.45
C LEU A 121 -12.75 2.71 13.10
N ALA A 122 -12.34 2.04 12.02
CA ALA A 122 -12.82 0.71 11.64
C ALA A 122 -12.19 -0.44 12.46
N GLY A 123 -11.25 -0.14 13.37
CA GLY A 123 -10.64 -1.11 14.29
C GLY A 123 -9.36 -1.77 13.79
N PHE A 124 -8.78 -1.31 12.68
CA PHE A 124 -7.51 -1.84 12.18
C PHE A 124 -6.31 -1.27 12.95
N SER A 125 -5.26 -2.09 13.11
CA SER A 125 -3.96 -1.66 13.62
C SER A 125 -3.16 -1.02 12.49
N VAL A 126 -3.13 0.32 12.46
CA VAL A 126 -2.54 1.09 11.35
C VAL A 126 -1.53 2.11 11.88
N VAL A 127 -0.39 2.22 11.20
CA VAL A 127 0.72 3.15 11.46
C VAL A 127 1.12 3.89 10.18
N GLN A 128 1.98 4.89 10.29
CA GLN A 128 2.65 5.42 9.10
C GLN A 128 3.61 4.36 8.57
N ALA A 129 3.65 4.13 7.26
CA ALA A 129 4.48 3.07 6.70
C ALA A 129 5.98 3.30 6.92
N GLU A 130 6.42 4.55 7.08
CA GLU A 130 7.79 4.91 7.46
C GLU A 130 8.24 4.34 8.82
N GLU A 131 7.31 3.96 9.68
CA GLU A 131 7.61 3.25 10.94
C GLU A 131 8.02 1.77 10.69
N VAL A 132 7.75 1.25 9.49
CA VAL A 132 8.00 -0.14 9.06
C VAL A 132 9.06 -0.21 7.96
N ASP A 133 8.98 0.67 6.98
CA ASP A 133 9.90 0.83 5.84
C ASP A 133 10.12 2.33 5.57
N ASP A 134 11.34 2.80 5.79
CA ASP A 134 11.71 4.22 5.67
C ASP A 134 11.57 4.77 4.25
N LEU A 135 11.44 3.91 3.24
CA LEU A 135 11.22 4.29 1.85
C LEU A 135 9.74 4.44 1.47
N ALA A 136 8.80 4.12 2.38
CA ALA A 136 7.36 4.13 2.13
C ALA A 136 6.67 5.43 2.59
N GLU A 137 7.34 6.58 2.47
CA GLU A 137 6.77 7.88 2.84
C GLU A 137 5.45 8.15 2.11
N GLY A 138 4.43 8.60 2.85
CA GLY A 138 3.10 8.88 2.31
C GLY A 138 2.14 7.68 2.29
N ASP A 139 2.60 6.49 2.66
CA ASP A 139 1.75 5.30 2.80
C ASP A 139 1.33 5.05 4.24
N ALA A 140 0.17 4.43 4.41
CA ALA A 140 -0.23 3.84 5.69
C ALA A 140 0.09 2.35 5.68
N TYR A 141 0.50 1.80 6.81
CA TYR A 141 0.73 0.37 6.96
C TYR A 141 -0.29 -0.25 7.90
N VAL A 142 -1.01 -1.27 7.44
CA VAL A 142 -1.94 -2.07 8.25
C VAL A 142 -1.23 -3.35 8.65
N HIS A 143 -1.07 -3.58 9.95
CA HIS A 143 -0.47 -4.84 10.42
C HIS A 143 -1.40 -6.02 10.13
N ALA A 144 -0.80 -7.17 9.82
CA ALA A 144 -1.52 -8.43 9.78
C ALA A 144 -2.27 -8.67 11.10
N ASP A 145 -3.45 -9.27 11.03
CA ASP A 145 -4.13 -9.75 12.23
C ASP A 145 -3.20 -10.76 12.92
N THR A 146 -2.76 -10.46 14.14
CA THR A 146 -2.09 -11.47 14.95
C THR A 146 -3.12 -12.54 15.29
N PRO A 147 -2.87 -13.84 14.99
CA PRO A 147 -3.74 -14.89 15.47
C PRO A 147 -3.82 -14.75 16.99
N SER A 148 -5.04 -14.67 17.53
CA SER A 148 -5.25 -14.67 18.97
C SER A 148 -4.53 -15.89 19.54
N PRO A 149 -3.69 -15.74 20.59
CA PRO A 149 -3.09 -16.89 21.22
C PRO A 149 -4.23 -17.73 21.81
N SER A 150 -4.41 -18.94 21.26
CA SER A 150 -5.36 -19.96 21.71
C SER A 150 -5.12 -20.36 23.16
#